data_AF-A0A843UH38-F1
#
_entry.id   AF-A0A843UH38-F1
#
_cell.length_a   1.000
_cell.length_b   1.000
_cell.length_c   1.000
_cell.angle_alpha   90.00
_cell.angle_beta   90.00
_cell.angle_gamma   90.00
#
_symmetry.space_group_name_H-M   'P 1'
#
loop_
_entity.id
_entity.type
_entity.pdbx_description
1 polymer ?
#
loop_
_entity_poly.entity_id
_entity_poly.type
_entity_poly.pdbx_seq_one_letter_code
_entity_poly.pdbx_strand_id
1 'polypeptide(L)'
;MVTHHVGPGFQHGVRLTCGPHKETKTTKKRSTRIISKRPKLLGRILPQVPSAIAESLPPSSLRPATAGASRGAAMASPPRPPPASSLAPIKVPMELHAQNREKLTHALRQHLAASSRPTHGFVLLQGGEERTRYCSDHVELFRQESYFAYLFGVKEPGFYGAIDVSSGKSTLFAPRLPADYAVWLGEIKPSSYFKEHYMVDMVFYVDEIAEVLDRQYGGPGKPLLFLLYGLNTDSNNFSKPAVLEVPLSRPSLQLFFYCFVGLWGPGMEKFDTDLDTLHPILTECRVIKSELEIALIQYANDISSEAHVEVMRKAKVGMKEYQLESIFLHHVYMYGGCRHCSYTCICATGENSAVLHYGHAAAPNDRTLKDGDMSLLDMGAEYHFYASDITCSFPVNGKFTVDQLLIYNAVLKAHNNVLSEMRPGVSWIDMHKLAERTILESLKAGGVILGDIDDMMAERFGAVFLPHGLGHLLGIDTHDPGGYMKGMEREKEPGLKALRTVRTLQEGMVITVEPGCYFIDALLVPVLENPNTSKYFNLNEISRLKGFGGVRIESDVLVTSQGCKNLTNCPRETWEIEAVMAGARWPLDDSASAASS
;
A
#
# COMPACT_ATOMS: atom_id res chain seq x y z
N MET A 1 28.37 -33.03 32.10
CA MET A 1 29.37 -32.51 33.06
C MET A 1 30.36 -31.65 32.28
N VAL A 2 30.97 -30.67 32.94
CA VAL A 2 31.81 -29.56 32.42
C VAL A 2 30.98 -28.33 32.02
N THR A 3 30.47 -27.51 32.96
CA THR A 3 31.09 -26.44 33.78
C THR A 3 31.57 -25.21 32.99
N HIS A 4 30.76 -24.15 33.01
CA HIS A 4 31.14 -22.78 32.64
C HIS A 4 31.84 -22.09 33.82
N HIS A 5 33.00 -21.52 33.56
CA HIS A 5 33.71 -20.62 34.47
C HIS A 5 33.16 -19.19 34.34
N VAL A 6 32.79 -18.61 35.48
CA VAL A 6 32.53 -17.18 35.68
C VAL A 6 33.66 -16.63 36.56
N GLY A 7 34.21 -15.49 36.17
CA GLY A 7 35.15 -14.67 36.94
C GLY A 7 34.86 -13.17 36.72
N PRO A 8 35.27 -12.27 37.64
CA PRO A 8 34.33 -11.31 38.22
C PRO A 8 34.59 -9.82 37.92
N GLY A 9 33.51 -9.04 37.96
CA GLY A 9 33.36 -7.86 38.82
C GLY A 9 34.03 -6.54 38.43
N PHE A 10 33.21 -5.52 38.11
CA PHE A 10 33.38 -4.16 38.64
C PHE A 10 32.00 -3.51 38.87
N GLN A 11 31.79 -3.04 40.09
CA GLN A 11 30.59 -2.35 40.59
C GLN A 11 30.62 -0.87 40.22
N HIS A 12 29.47 -0.25 39.97
CA HIS A 12 29.08 1.05 40.55
C HIS A 12 27.55 1.10 40.67
N GLY A 13 27.08 1.22 41.91
CA GLY A 13 25.66 1.26 42.25
C GLY A 13 25.20 2.68 42.59
N VAL A 14 23.97 3.00 42.19
CA VAL A 14 23.17 4.07 42.79
C VAL A 14 21.89 3.44 43.31
N ARG A 15 21.74 3.42 44.64
CA ARG A 15 20.58 2.92 45.38
C ARG A 15 19.75 4.14 45.80
N LEU A 16 18.48 4.19 45.40
CA LEU A 16 17.47 5.03 46.03
C LEU A 16 16.50 4.12 46.77
N THR A 17 16.47 4.24 48.10
CA THR A 17 15.52 3.60 49.00
C THR A 17 14.65 4.68 49.65
N CYS A 18 13.33 4.56 49.57
CA CYS A 18 12.41 5.17 50.53
C CYS A 18 11.36 4.14 50.94
N GLY A 19 11.31 3.88 52.25
CA GLY A 19 10.34 3.00 52.91
C GLY A 19 9.01 3.69 53.24
N PRO A 20 8.09 2.98 53.92
CA PRO A 20 6.67 3.29 53.96
C PRO A 20 6.26 4.13 55.18
N HIS A 21 5.30 5.04 55.00
CA HIS A 21 4.58 5.68 56.11
C HIS A 21 3.21 5.04 56.31
N LYS A 22 3.02 4.44 57.49
CA LYS A 22 1.72 4.22 58.13
C LYS A 22 1.56 5.24 59.24
N GLU A 23 0.39 5.87 59.33
CA GLU A 23 -0.16 6.34 60.61
C GLU A 23 -1.69 6.51 60.52
N THR A 24 -2.30 6.61 61.68
CA THR A 24 -3.54 5.93 62.09
C THR A 24 -4.83 6.76 62.10
N LYS A 25 -5.94 6.04 61.90
CA LYS A 25 -7.32 6.19 62.45
C LYS A 25 -7.76 7.55 63.00
N THR A 26 -8.91 8.04 62.52
CA THR A 26 -10.03 8.46 63.40
C THR A 26 -11.37 8.30 62.70
N THR A 27 -12.32 7.77 63.46
CA THR A 27 -13.72 7.53 63.13
C THR A 27 -14.57 8.79 63.33
N LYS A 28 -15.54 9.07 62.44
CA LYS A 28 -16.85 9.60 62.83
C LYS A 28 -17.89 9.45 61.72
N LYS A 29 -18.99 8.77 62.08
CA LYS A 29 -20.26 8.68 61.37
C LYS A 29 -20.81 10.08 61.06
N ARG A 30 -21.37 10.28 59.87
CA ARG A 30 -22.68 10.95 59.71
C ARG A 30 -23.31 10.68 58.35
N SER A 31 -24.47 10.04 58.43
CA SER A 31 -25.51 9.92 57.41
C SER A 31 -25.93 11.30 56.89
N THR A 32 -26.21 11.43 55.59
CA THR A 32 -27.35 12.22 55.12
C THR A 32 -27.77 11.84 53.71
N ARG A 33 -29.10 11.76 53.57
CA ARG A 33 -29.88 11.32 52.43
C ARG A 33 -29.81 12.27 51.24
N ILE A 34 -29.86 11.63 50.08
CA ILE A 34 -30.42 12.11 48.80
C ILE A 34 -31.78 12.78 49.02
N ILE A 35 -31.93 14.02 48.55
CA ILE A 35 -33.23 14.60 48.20
C ILE A 35 -33.09 15.30 46.85
N SER A 36 -33.72 14.71 45.84
CA SER A 36 -34.04 15.32 44.55
C SER A 36 -35.06 16.44 44.73
N LYS A 37 -34.80 17.63 44.17
CA LYS A 37 -35.86 18.60 43.85
C LYS A 37 -35.62 19.17 42.46
N ARG A 38 -36.54 18.85 41.54
CA ARG A 38 -36.84 19.64 40.34
C ARG A 38 -37.32 21.03 40.75
N PRO A 39 -37.14 22.02 39.86
CA PRO A 39 -38.30 22.83 39.49
C PRO A 39 -38.47 22.93 37.96
N LYS A 40 -39.70 22.70 37.50
CA LYS A 40 -40.22 23.28 36.26
C LYS A 40 -40.80 24.66 36.61
N LEU A 41 -40.52 25.71 35.82
CA LEU A 41 -41.53 26.43 35.01
C LEU A 41 -40.96 27.77 34.47
N LEU A 42 -41.29 28.00 33.19
CA LEU A 42 -41.60 29.24 32.49
C LEU A 42 -40.54 30.35 32.30
N GLY A 43 -40.27 30.61 31.01
CA GLY A 43 -39.67 31.85 30.50
C GLY A 43 -39.67 31.85 28.97
N ARG A 44 -40.82 32.18 28.36
CA ARG A 44 -40.96 32.50 26.93
C ARG A 44 -40.11 33.73 26.59
N ILE A 45 -39.18 33.67 25.64
CA ILE A 45 -38.86 34.76 24.68
C ILE A 45 -38.27 34.12 23.40
N LEU A 46 -38.99 34.25 22.28
CA LEU A 46 -38.47 34.04 20.91
C LEU A 46 -38.29 35.43 20.28
N PRO A 47 -37.17 35.75 19.61
CA PRO A 47 -37.10 36.89 18.72
C PRO A 47 -37.54 36.51 17.31
N GLN A 48 -38.51 37.27 16.79
CA GLN A 48 -38.97 37.24 15.40
C GLN A 48 -37.91 37.83 14.46
N VAL A 49 -37.71 37.21 13.30
CA VAL A 49 -36.92 37.74 12.17
C VAL A 49 -37.90 38.26 11.11
N PRO A 50 -37.80 39.51 10.64
CA PRO A 50 -38.67 40.01 9.57
C PRO A 50 -38.17 39.55 8.19
N SER A 51 -39.10 39.05 7.37
CA SER A 51 -38.92 38.81 5.93
C SER A 51 -39.41 40.04 5.15
N ALA A 52 -38.60 40.53 4.20
CA ALA A 52 -38.91 41.55 3.21
C ALA A 52 -37.76 41.57 2.19
N ILE A 53 -37.87 41.71 0.87
CA ILE A 53 -38.94 41.93 -0.11
C ILE A 53 -38.34 41.44 -1.44
N ALA A 54 -39.13 40.71 -2.24
CA ALA A 54 -38.84 40.47 -3.65
C ALA A 54 -39.66 41.45 -4.48
N GLU A 55 -39.03 42.25 -5.33
CA GLU A 55 -39.71 43.11 -6.30
C GLU A 55 -39.21 42.84 -7.72
N SER A 56 -40.20 42.59 -8.57
CA SER A 56 -40.21 42.38 -10.01
C SER A 56 -40.15 43.70 -10.79
N LEU A 57 -39.48 43.71 -11.94
CA LEU A 57 -39.67 44.73 -12.99
C LEU A 57 -39.69 44.10 -14.41
N PRO A 58 -40.34 44.76 -15.40
CA PRO A 58 -41.14 44.12 -16.46
C PRO A 58 -40.43 43.98 -17.82
N PRO A 59 -41.03 43.27 -18.81
CA PRO A 59 -40.43 43.13 -20.14
C PRO A 59 -40.79 44.34 -21.01
N SER A 60 -39.78 45.00 -21.58
CA SER A 60 -39.97 46.00 -22.64
C SER A 60 -39.55 45.45 -23.99
N SER A 61 -40.52 45.44 -24.89
CA SER A 61 -40.40 45.20 -26.33
C SER A 61 -39.79 46.42 -27.02
N LEU A 62 -38.82 46.24 -27.91
CA LEU A 62 -38.58 47.12 -29.07
C LEU A 62 -37.73 46.39 -30.12
N ARG A 63 -38.19 46.47 -31.37
CA ARG A 63 -37.63 45.82 -32.58
C ARG A 63 -36.27 46.43 -33.00
N PRO A 64 -35.41 45.69 -33.72
CA PRO A 64 -34.14 46.21 -34.18
C PRO A 64 -34.29 47.00 -35.49
N ALA A 65 -33.58 48.13 -35.57
CA ALA A 65 -33.30 48.85 -36.81
C ALA A 65 -31.99 48.32 -37.43
N THR A 66 -32.02 48.18 -38.75
CA THR A 66 -30.96 47.71 -39.65
C THR A 66 -29.81 48.72 -39.79
N ALA A 67 -28.56 48.26 -39.80
CA ALA A 67 -27.53 48.59 -40.81
C ALA A 67 -26.13 48.10 -40.38
N GLY A 68 -25.35 47.61 -41.35
CA GLY A 68 -23.89 47.57 -41.26
C GLY A 68 -23.27 46.19 -41.47
N ALA A 69 -23.02 45.83 -42.73
CA ALA A 69 -22.18 44.71 -43.08
C ALA A 69 -20.73 44.99 -42.65
N SER A 70 -20.17 44.15 -41.79
CA SER A 70 -18.73 43.90 -41.74
C SER A 70 -18.51 42.38 -41.81
N ARG A 71 -17.70 41.96 -42.78
CA ARG A 71 -17.27 40.56 -42.91
C ARG A 71 -16.36 40.23 -41.73
N GLY A 72 -16.93 39.70 -40.66
CA GLY A 72 -16.16 39.07 -39.58
C GLY A 72 -15.70 37.69 -40.04
N ALA A 73 -14.38 37.50 -40.11
CA ALA A 73 -13.79 36.18 -40.26
C ALA A 73 -14.30 35.27 -39.13
N ALA A 74 -14.88 34.13 -39.49
CA ALA A 74 -15.23 33.10 -38.53
C ALA A 74 -13.94 32.62 -37.86
N MET A 75 -13.70 33.06 -36.63
CA MET A 75 -12.69 32.45 -35.78
C MET A 75 -13.14 31.01 -35.53
N ALA A 76 -12.44 30.07 -36.16
CA ALA A 76 -12.57 28.66 -35.84
C ALA A 76 -12.39 28.51 -34.33
N SER A 77 -13.38 27.91 -33.66
CA SER A 77 -13.23 27.50 -32.28
C SER A 77 -11.95 26.66 -32.17
N PRO A 78 -11.08 26.90 -31.18
CA PRO A 78 -9.88 26.09 -31.01
C PRO A 78 -10.30 24.61 -30.97
N PRO A 79 -9.54 23.72 -31.62
CA PRO A 79 -9.85 22.30 -31.58
C PRO A 79 -9.97 21.89 -30.11
N ARG A 80 -11.06 21.19 -29.79
CA ARG A 80 -11.30 20.65 -28.45
C ARG A 80 -10.02 19.91 -28.05
N PRO A 81 -9.42 20.20 -26.87
CA PRO A 81 -8.24 19.47 -26.44
C PRO A 81 -8.57 17.98 -26.52
N PRO A 82 -7.64 17.13 -26.97
CA PRO A 82 -7.85 15.69 -26.95
C PRO A 82 -8.27 15.27 -25.53
N PRO A 83 -9.11 14.22 -25.39
CA PRO A 83 -9.47 13.72 -24.07
C PRO A 83 -8.18 13.49 -23.27
N ALA A 84 -8.13 14.01 -22.05
CA ALA A 84 -6.90 14.06 -21.25
C ALA A 84 -6.40 12.67 -20.79
N SER A 85 -7.25 11.65 -20.88
CA SER A 85 -6.92 10.23 -20.75
C SER A 85 -7.82 9.42 -21.70
N SER A 86 -7.30 8.33 -22.25
CA SER A 86 -8.10 7.33 -22.97
C SER A 86 -8.58 6.18 -22.08
N LEU A 87 -8.09 6.11 -20.84
CA LEU A 87 -8.45 5.09 -19.87
C LEU A 87 -9.79 5.43 -19.21
N ALA A 88 -10.54 4.40 -18.84
CA ALA A 88 -11.78 4.52 -18.09
C ALA A 88 -11.84 3.43 -17.01
N PRO A 89 -12.42 3.72 -15.83
CA PRO A 89 -12.57 2.74 -14.75
C PRO A 89 -13.21 1.45 -15.25
N ILE A 90 -12.46 0.34 -15.11
CA ILE A 90 -12.97 -0.98 -15.51
C ILE A 90 -13.96 -1.50 -14.48
N LYS A 91 -15.01 -2.18 -14.93
CA LYS A 91 -15.95 -2.85 -14.03
C LYS A 91 -15.20 -3.94 -13.26
N VAL A 92 -15.34 -3.96 -11.94
CA VAL A 92 -14.77 -5.01 -11.10
C VAL A 92 -15.74 -6.20 -11.02
N PRO A 93 -15.38 -7.37 -11.58
CA PRO A 93 -16.22 -8.56 -11.53
C PRO A 93 -16.20 -9.14 -10.12
N MET A 94 -17.37 -9.30 -9.49
CA MET A 94 -17.49 -9.85 -8.14
C MET A 94 -17.22 -11.36 -8.10
N GLU A 95 -17.23 -12.01 -9.27
CA GLU A 95 -16.76 -13.37 -9.50
C GLU A 95 -15.30 -13.56 -9.06
N LEU A 96 -14.48 -12.51 -9.13
CA LEU A 96 -13.09 -12.51 -8.61
C LEU A 96 -13.08 -12.98 -7.16
N HIS A 97 -13.90 -12.36 -6.31
CA HIS A 97 -13.93 -12.67 -4.88
C HIS A 97 -14.55 -14.05 -4.62
N ALA A 98 -15.52 -14.48 -5.42
CA ALA A 98 -16.05 -15.84 -5.35
C ALA A 98 -14.97 -16.90 -5.66
N GLN A 99 -14.17 -16.69 -6.73
CA GLN A 99 -13.05 -17.57 -7.08
C GLN A 99 -11.98 -17.59 -5.96
N ASN A 100 -11.72 -16.46 -5.31
CA ASN A 100 -10.80 -16.39 -4.17
C ASN A 100 -11.29 -17.20 -2.97
N ARG A 101 -12.60 -17.19 -2.68
CA ARG A 101 -13.20 -18.04 -1.64
C ARG A 101 -13.12 -19.52 -1.99
N GLU A 102 -13.37 -19.89 -3.24
CA GLU A 102 -13.22 -21.26 -3.73
C GLU A 102 -11.77 -21.75 -3.60
N LYS A 103 -10.81 -20.92 -4.03
CA LYS A 103 -9.37 -21.19 -3.92
C LYS A 103 -8.94 -21.43 -2.47
N LEU A 104 -9.34 -20.54 -1.55
CA LEU A 104 -9.07 -20.72 -0.12
C LEU A 104 -9.70 -22.01 0.41
N THR A 105 -10.97 -22.24 0.10
CA THR A 105 -11.71 -23.41 0.59
C THR A 105 -11.06 -24.71 0.12
N HIS A 106 -10.63 -24.75 -1.13
CA HIS A 106 -9.91 -25.90 -1.70
C HIS A 106 -8.58 -26.14 -0.97
N ALA A 107 -7.75 -25.10 -0.83
CA ALA A 107 -6.45 -25.19 -0.15
C ALA A 107 -6.59 -25.60 1.33
N LEU A 108 -7.57 -25.02 2.03
CA LEU A 108 -7.84 -25.34 3.43
C LEU A 108 -8.31 -26.79 3.60
N ARG A 109 -9.23 -27.27 2.76
CA ARG A 109 -9.67 -28.69 2.77
C ARG A 109 -8.51 -29.65 2.53
N GLN A 110 -7.65 -29.36 1.55
CA GLN A 110 -6.47 -30.18 1.27
C GLN A 110 -5.53 -30.23 2.48
N HIS A 111 -5.25 -29.09 3.10
CA HIS A 111 -4.40 -29.02 4.29
C HIS A 111 -4.97 -29.81 5.48
N LEU A 112 -6.26 -29.64 5.76
CA LEU A 112 -6.94 -30.35 6.84
C LEU A 112 -6.95 -31.87 6.58
N ALA A 113 -7.28 -32.29 5.36
CA ALA A 113 -7.26 -33.70 4.97
C ALA A 113 -5.86 -34.32 5.09
N ALA A 114 -4.81 -33.61 4.63
CA ALA A 114 -3.42 -34.06 4.75
C ALA A 114 -2.97 -34.18 6.22
N SER A 115 -3.56 -33.37 7.11
CA SER A 115 -3.27 -33.38 8.56
C SER A 115 -4.21 -34.29 9.35
N SER A 116 -5.05 -35.11 8.68
CA SER A 116 -6.08 -35.96 9.31
C SER A 116 -7.05 -35.18 10.22
N ARG A 117 -7.26 -33.90 9.92
CA ARG A 117 -8.19 -33.02 10.63
C ARG A 117 -9.54 -33.01 9.89
N PRO A 118 -10.67 -32.94 10.61
CA PRO A 118 -11.98 -32.83 9.98
C PRO A 118 -12.11 -31.57 9.12
N THR A 119 -12.82 -31.67 7.99
CA THR A 119 -13.09 -30.56 7.07
C THR A 119 -14.39 -29.80 7.39
N HIS A 120 -14.69 -29.64 8.69
CA HIS A 120 -15.84 -28.87 9.17
C HIS A 120 -15.38 -27.64 9.97
N GLY A 121 -16.29 -26.69 10.15
CA GLY A 121 -16.02 -25.42 10.81
C GLY A 121 -16.15 -24.25 9.84
N PHE A 122 -15.88 -23.06 10.33
CA PHE A 122 -16.04 -21.82 9.57
C PHE A 122 -14.74 -21.02 9.58
N VAL A 123 -14.31 -20.55 8.42
CA VAL A 123 -13.45 -19.37 8.37
C VAL A 123 -14.30 -18.19 8.81
N LEU A 124 -13.80 -17.35 9.72
CA LEU A 124 -14.45 -16.10 10.12
C LEU A 124 -13.46 -14.95 10.06
N LEU A 125 -13.78 -13.94 9.24
CA LEU A 125 -13.04 -12.69 9.12
C LEU A 125 -13.90 -11.51 9.57
N GLN A 126 -13.24 -10.55 10.22
CA GLN A 126 -13.80 -9.24 10.56
C GLN A 126 -13.22 -8.22 9.58
N GLY A 127 -14.10 -7.48 8.91
CA GLY A 127 -13.73 -6.34 8.08
C GLY A 127 -13.27 -5.16 8.94
N GLY A 128 -12.66 -4.18 8.28
CA GLY A 128 -12.23 -2.94 8.88
C GLY A 128 -13.40 -2.09 9.37
N GLU A 129 -13.10 -1.23 10.33
CA GLU A 129 -14.03 -0.27 10.92
C GLU A 129 -13.61 1.16 10.56
N GLU A 130 -14.57 2.09 10.56
CA GLU A 130 -14.24 3.51 10.44
C GLU A 130 -13.40 3.96 11.63
N ARG A 131 -12.43 4.84 11.34
CA ARG A 131 -11.56 5.42 12.36
C ARG A 131 -11.72 6.92 12.37
N THR A 132 -11.69 7.47 13.57
CA THR A 132 -11.65 8.91 13.77
C THR A 132 -10.23 9.37 14.01
N ARG A 133 -9.93 10.62 13.63
CA ARG A 133 -8.68 11.27 14.01
C ARG A 133 -8.66 11.49 15.52
N TYR A 134 -7.94 10.62 16.22
CA TYR A 134 -7.86 10.60 17.69
C TYR A 134 -9.25 10.65 18.34
N CYS A 135 -9.51 11.61 19.23
CA CYS A 135 -10.78 11.79 19.93
C CYS A 135 -11.77 12.75 19.24
N SER A 136 -11.49 13.20 18.01
CA SER A 136 -12.41 14.04 17.24
C SER A 136 -13.49 13.21 16.53
N ASP A 137 -14.44 13.88 15.89
CA ASP A 137 -15.47 13.30 15.02
C ASP A 137 -15.04 13.26 13.53
N HIS A 138 -13.80 13.66 13.22
CA HIS A 138 -13.28 13.61 11.85
C HIS A 138 -13.00 12.16 11.46
N VAL A 139 -13.89 11.58 10.64
CA VAL A 139 -13.74 10.24 10.08
C VAL A 139 -12.71 10.25 8.96
N GLU A 140 -11.70 9.39 9.07
CA GLU A 140 -10.73 9.17 8.01
C GLU A 140 -11.38 8.41 6.85
N LEU A 141 -10.91 8.64 5.62
CA LEU A 141 -11.42 7.90 4.47
C LEU A 141 -11.17 6.41 4.68
N PHE A 142 -12.26 5.63 4.66
CA PHE A 142 -12.21 4.20 4.91
C PHE A 142 -11.60 3.43 3.73
N ARG A 143 -10.67 2.52 4.06
CA ARG A 143 -10.10 1.49 3.18
C ARG A 143 -10.19 0.17 3.93
N GLN A 144 -10.69 -0.86 3.24
CA GLN A 144 -10.94 -2.19 3.82
C GLN A 144 -9.65 -2.90 4.27
N GLU A 145 -9.77 -3.84 5.22
CA GLU A 145 -8.73 -4.79 5.58
C GLU A 145 -8.45 -5.75 4.40
N SER A 146 -7.18 -5.99 4.08
CA SER A 146 -6.76 -6.62 2.82
C SER A 146 -7.21 -8.07 2.65
N TYR A 147 -7.18 -8.89 3.71
CA TYR A 147 -7.66 -10.29 3.62
C TYR A 147 -9.18 -10.37 3.48
N PHE A 148 -9.92 -9.47 4.14
CA PHE A 148 -11.36 -9.34 3.99
C PHE A 148 -11.73 -8.86 2.58
N ALA A 149 -11.05 -7.83 2.09
CA ALA A 149 -11.20 -7.32 0.73
C ALA A 149 -10.93 -8.41 -0.32
N TYR A 150 -9.87 -9.21 -0.15
CA TYR A 150 -9.52 -10.32 -1.03
C TYR A 150 -10.67 -11.33 -1.21
N LEU A 151 -11.31 -11.75 -0.11
CA LEU A 151 -12.35 -12.78 -0.13
C LEU A 151 -13.76 -12.26 -0.44
N PHE A 152 -14.07 -11.00 -0.14
CA PHE A 152 -15.44 -10.50 -0.21
C PHE A 152 -15.63 -9.26 -1.09
N GLY A 153 -14.58 -8.48 -1.37
CA GLY A 153 -14.68 -7.25 -2.16
C GLY A 153 -15.49 -6.12 -1.51
N VAL A 154 -15.88 -6.30 -0.24
CA VAL A 154 -16.78 -5.42 0.49
C VAL A 154 -16.13 -4.08 0.78
N LYS A 155 -16.80 -3.01 0.36
CA LYS A 155 -16.32 -1.63 0.52
C LYS A 155 -16.83 -0.96 1.79
N GLU A 156 -17.90 -1.48 2.38
CA GLU A 156 -18.51 -0.93 3.58
C GLU A 156 -17.74 -1.34 4.86
N PRO A 157 -17.67 -0.45 5.87
CA PRO A 157 -17.04 -0.74 7.15
C PRO A 157 -17.94 -1.59 8.07
N GLY A 158 -17.33 -2.30 9.02
CA GLY A 158 -18.01 -3.03 10.10
C GLY A 158 -18.63 -4.37 9.70
N PHE A 159 -18.37 -4.85 8.48
CA PHE A 159 -18.86 -6.14 8.00
C PHE A 159 -18.04 -7.31 8.56
N TYR A 160 -18.67 -8.48 8.67
CA TYR A 160 -17.99 -9.76 8.89
C TYR A 160 -18.31 -10.73 7.76
N GLY A 161 -17.50 -11.74 7.60
CA GLY A 161 -17.61 -12.71 6.52
C GLY A 161 -17.21 -14.08 7.00
N ALA A 162 -18.05 -15.08 6.74
CA ALA A 162 -17.80 -16.46 7.09
C ALA A 162 -17.84 -17.36 5.85
N ILE A 163 -17.04 -18.42 5.86
CA ILE A 163 -17.05 -19.46 4.84
C ILE A 163 -17.11 -20.81 5.54
N ASP A 164 -18.18 -21.58 5.29
CA ASP A 164 -18.27 -22.96 5.73
C ASP A 164 -17.23 -23.80 4.98
N VAL A 165 -16.26 -24.34 5.72
CA VAL A 165 -15.15 -25.10 5.13
C VAL A 165 -15.68 -26.35 4.42
N SER A 166 -16.78 -26.96 4.86
CA SER A 166 -17.30 -28.21 4.31
C SER A 166 -18.05 -28.01 2.99
N SER A 167 -18.89 -26.97 2.91
CA SER A 167 -19.74 -26.71 1.75
C SER A 167 -19.18 -25.64 0.81
N GLY A 168 -18.31 -24.76 1.31
CA GLY A 168 -17.80 -23.58 0.60
C GLY A 168 -18.78 -22.42 0.59
N LYS A 169 -19.95 -22.56 1.24
CA LYS A 169 -20.95 -21.50 1.31
C LYS A 169 -20.43 -20.31 2.10
N SER A 170 -20.60 -19.15 1.51
CA SER A 170 -20.19 -17.85 2.01
C SER A 170 -21.37 -17.10 2.64
N THR A 171 -21.15 -16.58 3.84
CA THR A 171 -22.11 -15.75 4.57
C THR A 171 -21.49 -14.39 4.85
N LEU A 172 -22.19 -13.32 4.50
CA LEU A 172 -21.81 -11.97 4.87
C LEU A 172 -22.69 -11.46 6.02
N PHE A 173 -22.10 -10.73 6.96
CA PHE A 173 -22.82 -10.14 8.08
C PHE A 173 -22.69 -8.61 8.00
N ALA A 174 -23.81 -7.94 7.74
CA ALA A 174 -23.88 -6.50 7.61
C ALA A 174 -24.22 -5.84 8.97
N PRO A 175 -23.69 -4.67 9.30
CA PRO A 175 -24.15 -3.89 10.45
C PRO A 175 -25.66 -3.59 10.34
N ARG A 176 -26.39 -3.70 11.45
CA ARG A 176 -27.78 -3.23 11.51
C ARG A 176 -27.78 -1.71 11.70
N LEU A 177 -28.06 -0.98 10.63
CA LEU A 177 -28.00 0.48 10.64
C LEU A 177 -29.29 1.11 11.22
N PRO A 178 -29.19 2.16 12.05
CA PRO A 178 -30.35 2.87 12.58
C PRO A 178 -31.02 3.72 11.49
N ALA A 179 -32.28 4.10 11.69
CA ALA A 179 -33.04 4.91 10.73
C ALA A 179 -32.34 6.24 10.37
N ASP A 180 -31.65 6.86 11.33
CA ASP A 180 -30.92 8.12 11.12
C ASP A 180 -29.77 7.98 10.10
N TYR A 181 -29.24 6.76 9.88
CA TYR A 181 -28.25 6.53 8.81
C TYR A 181 -28.76 6.99 7.44
N ALA A 182 -30.06 6.77 7.17
CA ALA A 182 -30.70 7.19 5.93
C ALA A 182 -30.70 8.71 5.71
N VAL A 183 -30.63 9.48 6.79
CA VAL A 183 -30.58 10.95 6.75
C VAL A 183 -29.16 11.45 6.49
N TRP A 184 -28.15 10.83 7.12
CA TRP A 184 -26.79 11.36 7.15
C TRP A 184 -25.83 10.72 6.15
N LEU A 185 -25.95 9.41 5.92
CA LEU A 185 -24.96 8.60 5.21
C LEU A 185 -25.50 7.99 3.92
N GLY A 186 -26.83 7.89 3.78
CA GLY A 186 -27.50 7.49 2.55
C GLY A 186 -28.37 6.24 2.71
N GLU A 187 -28.84 5.70 1.58
CA GLU A 187 -29.79 4.59 1.57
C GLU A 187 -29.33 3.37 2.39
N ILE A 188 -30.20 2.88 3.28
CA ILE A 188 -29.99 1.60 3.97
C ILE A 188 -30.33 0.48 3.01
N LYS A 189 -29.31 -0.19 2.49
CA LYS A 189 -29.46 -1.28 1.53
C LYS A 189 -30.05 -2.54 2.21
N PRO A 190 -31.00 -3.24 1.57
CA PRO A 190 -31.54 -4.49 2.11
C PRO A 190 -30.52 -5.64 1.97
N SER A 191 -30.64 -6.69 2.79
CA SER A 191 -29.74 -7.85 2.74
C SER A 191 -29.70 -8.53 1.36
N SER A 192 -30.78 -8.47 0.58
CA SER A 192 -30.83 -8.98 -0.79
C SER A 192 -29.88 -8.25 -1.73
N TYR A 193 -29.69 -6.94 -1.54
CA TYR A 193 -28.72 -6.15 -2.31
C TYR A 193 -27.31 -6.67 -2.06
N PHE A 194 -26.89 -6.80 -0.80
CA PHE A 194 -25.55 -7.29 -0.47
C PHE A 194 -25.32 -8.71 -0.97
N LYS A 195 -26.35 -9.56 -0.90
CA LYS A 195 -26.28 -10.93 -1.38
C LYS A 195 -25.98 -10.99 -2.88
N GLU A 196 -26.75 -10.24 -3.67
CA GLU A 196 -26.58 -10.17 -5.13
C GLU A 196 -25.29 -9.45 -5.51
N HIS A 197 -25.01 -8.30 -4.89
CA HIS A 197 -23.86 -7.47 -5.20
C HIS A 197 -22.54 -8.17 -4.91
N TYR A 198 -22.37 -8.78 -3.73
CA TYR A 198 -21.11 -9.45 -3.34
C TYR A 198 -21.07 -10.94 -3.71
N MET A 199 -22.08 -11.43 -4.42
CA MET A 199 -22.20 -12.83 -4.86
C MET A 199 -21.97 -13.83 -3.73
N VAL A 200 -22.56 -13.57 -2.56
CA VAL A 200 -22.50 -14.47 -1.40
C VAL A 200 -23.77 -15.31 -1.30
N ASP A 201 -23.69 -16.46 -0.62
CA ASP A 201 -24.84 -17.37 -0.51
C ASP A 201 -25.91 -16.84 0.44
N MET A 202 -25.47 -16.18 1.52
CA MET A 202 -26.32 -15.74 2.62
C MET A 202 -25.87 -14.37 3.15
N VAL A 203 -26.83 -13.58 3.64
CA VAL A 203 -26.56 -12.32 4.33
C VAL A 203 -27.41 -12.25 5.59
N PHE A 204 -26.77 -11.97 6.72
CA PHE A 204 -27.40 -11.75 8.03
C PHE A 204 -26.86 -10.46 8.66
N TYR A 205 -27.29 -10.14 9.88
CA TYR A 205 -26.75 -9.00 10.60
C TYR A 205 -25.61 -9.39 11.54
N VAL A 206 -24.69 -8.46 11.81
CA VAL A 206 -23.55 -8.68 12.72
C VAL A 206 -24.00 -9.12 14.12
N ASP A 207 -25.12 -8.58 14.60
CA ASP A 207 -25.70 -8.94 15.90
C ASP A 207 -26.28 -10.38 15.95
N GLU A 208 -26.34 -11.08 14.81
CA GLU A 208 -26.86 -12.44 14.66
C GLU A 208 -25.76 -13.50 14.44
N ILE A 209 -24.47 -13.11 14.34
CA ILE A 209 -23.37 -14.03 13.94
C ILE A 209 -23.36 -15.32 14.76
N ALA A 210 -23.36 -15.21 16.09
CA ALA A 210 -23.22 -16.36 16.96
C ALA A 210 -24.38 -17.36 16.79
N GLU A 211 -25.61 -16.86 16.66
CA GLU A 211 -26.81 -17.71 16.47
C GLU A 211 -26.82 -18.34 15.07
N VAL A 212 -26.44 -17.58 14.05
CA VAL A 212 -26.44 -18.06 12.67
C VAL A 212 -25.41 -19.18 12.49
N LEU A 213 -24.18 -19.00 12.97
CA LEU A 213 -23.12 -20.01 12.81
C LEU A 213 -23.41 -21.29 13.61
N ASP A 214 -23.95 -21.17 14.83
CA ASP A 214 -24.38 -22.31 15.64
C ASP A 214 -25.50 -23.12 14.94
N ARG A 215 -26.52 -22.41 14.41
CA ARG A 215 -27.60 -23.03 13.64
C ARG A 215 -27.12 -23.67 12.34
N GLN A 216 -26.18 -23.04 11.63
CA GLN A 216 -25.61 -23.60 10.38
C GLN A 216 -24.74 -24.84 10.65
N TYR A 217 -24.03 -24.87 11.78
CA TYR A 217 -23.25 -26.02 12.19
C TYR A 217 -24.15 -27.24 12.43
N GLY A 218 -25.22 -27.07 13.21
CA GLY A 218 -26.28 -28.08 13.41
C GLY A 218 -25.83 -29.43 14.01
N GLY A 219 -24.55 -29.58 14.33
CA GLY A 219 -23.93 -30.79 14.87
C GLY A 219 -23.79 -30.75 16.40
N PRO A 220 -23.43 -31.88 17.03
CA PRO A 220 -23.10 -31.91 18.44
C PRO A 220 -21.79 -31.15 18.72
N GLY A 221 -21.72 -30.48 19.88
CA GLY A 221 -20.52 -29.76 20.33
C GLY A 221 -20.44 -28.32 19.84
N LYS A 222 -19.25 -27.72 19.96
CA LYS A 222 -19.00 -26.34 19.55
C LYS A 222 -18.51 -26.29 18.10
N PRO A 223 -19.02 -25.39 17.25
CA PRO A 223 -18.42 -25.14 15.94
C PRO A 223 -16.99 -24.61 16.08
N LEU A 224 -16.09 -25.09 15.22
CA LEU A 224 -14.71 -24.61 15.10
C LEU A 224 -14.65 -23.37 14.21
N LEU A 225 -14.01 -22.30 14.69
CA LEU A 225 -13.68 -21.11 13.91
C LEU A 225 -12.20 -21.06 13.57
N PHE A 226 -11.89 -20.99 12.28
CA PHE A 226 -10.57 -20.64 11.77
C PHE A 226 -10.47 -19.12 11.68
N LEU A 227 -9.65 -18.51 12.54
CA LEU A 227 -9.50 -17.05 12.62
C LEU A 227 -8.16 -16.61 12.03
N LEU A 228 -8.11 -15.40 11.50
CA LEU A 228 -6.92 -14.84 10.87
C LEU A 228 -5.96 -14.28 11.92
N TYR A 229 -4.93 -15.05 12.27
CA TYR A 229 -3.86 -14.62 13.15
C TYR A 229 -2.50 -15.04 12.62
N GLY A 230 -1.65 -14.08 12.27
CA GLY A 230 -0.30 -14.35 11.83
C GLY A 230 0.53 -13.10 11.58
N LEU A 231 1.84 -13.30 11.55
CA LEU A 231 2.83 -12.24 11.42
C LEU A 231 2.94 -11.79 9.96
N ASN A 232 2.76 -10.48 9.70
CA ASN A 232 3.21 -9.86 8.46
C ASN A 232 4.73 -9.61 8.55
N THR A 233 5.47 -10.11 7.57
CA THR A 233 6.93 -10.22 7.60
C THR A 233 7.70 -8.95 7.24
N ASP A 234 6.97 -7.89 6.88
CA ASP A 234 7.52 -6.56 6.57
C ASP A 234 7.28 -5.57 7.71
N SER A 235 6.06 -5.54 8.25
CA SER A 235 5.68 -4.65 9.34
C SER A 235 5.99 -5.20 10.73
N ASN A 236 6.18 -6.52 10.86
CA ASN A 236 6.23 -7.27 12.12
C ASN A 236 4.96 -7.16 12.97
N ASN A 237 3.84 -6.74 12.38
CA ASN A 237 2.54 -6.74 13.03
C ASN A 237 1.84 -8.09 12.85
N PHE A 238 1.05 -8.47 13.84
CA PHE A 238 0.13 -9.60 13.72
C PHE A 238 -1.21 -9.13 13.17
N SER A 239 -1.79 -9.91 12.26
CA SER A 239 -3.19 -9.75 11.86
C SER A 239 -4.10 -9.89 13.08
N LYS A 240 -5.23 -9.19 13.08
CA LYS A 240 -6.18 -9.23 14.19
C LYS A 240 -7.22 -10.32 13.92
N PRO A 241 -7.40 -11.30 14.83
CA PRO A 241 -8.44 -12.29 14.67
C PRO A 241 -9.81 -11.64 14.85
N ALA A 242 -10.84 -12.20 14.19
CA ALA A 242 -12.20 -11.72 14.37
C ALA A 242 -12.64 -11.90 15.83
N VAL A 243 -13.28 -10.88 16.38
CA VAL A 243 -13.91 -10.92 17.69
C VAL A 243 -15.41 -10.69 17.55
N LEU A 244 -16.22 -11.44 18.31
CA LEU A 244 -17.64 -11.16 18.44
C LEU A 244 -17.81 -10.17 19.59
N GLU A 245 -17.99 -8.89 19.28
CA GLU A 245 -18.38 -7.91 20.30
C GLU A 245 -19.88 -8.02 20.53
N VAL A 246 -20.29 -8.27 21.78
CA VAL A 246 -21.60 -7.78 22.24
C VAL A 246 -21.41 -6.31 22.59
N PRO A 247 -22.31 -5.40 22.18
CA PRO A 247 -22.18 -3.97 22.42
C PRO A 247 -22.21 -3.67 23.92
N LEU A 248 -21.05 -3.69 24.57
CA LEU A 248 -20.83 -3.06 25.86
C LEU A 248 -20.18 -1.72 25.57
N SER A 249 -20.98 -0.67 25.76
CA SER A 249 -20.74 0.78 25.60
C SER A 249 -19.45 1.42 26.17
N ARG A 250 -18.27 0.75 26.21
CA ARG A 250 -16.99 1.32 26.69
C ARG A 250 -15.75 0.70 25.99
N PRO A 251 -15.07 1.40 25.06
CA PRO A 251 -14.08 0.79 24.17
C PRO A 251 -12.59 0.95 24.53
N SER A 252 -12.19 1.41 25.73
CA SER A 252 -10.80 1.92 25.88
C SER A 252 -9.78 1.10 26.66
N LEU A 253 -10.12 -0.03 27.31
CA LEU A 253 -9.14 -0.71 28.19
C LEU A 253 -9.07 -2.25 28.11
N GLN A 254 -9.78 -2.89 27.19
CA GLN A 254 -10.03 -4.33 27.30
C GLN A 254 -9.43 -5.22 26.20
N LEU A 255 -8.96 -4.67 25.08
CA LEU A 255 -8.46 -5.48 23.96
C LEU A 255 -7.12 -6.19 24.29
N PHE A 256 -6.25 -5.56 25.08
CA PHE A 256 -4.94 -6.12 25.44
C PHE A 256 -5.04 -7.25 26.48
N PHE A 257 -6.11 -7.26 27.30
CA PHE A 257 -6.31 -8.29 28.31
C PHE A 257 -6.93 -9.54 27.68
N TYR A 258 -7.93 -9.40 26.82
CA TYR A 258 -8.70 -10.52 26.28
C TYR A 258 -7.92 -11.50 25.41
N CYS A 259 -6.95 -11.01 24.62
CA CYS A 259 -6.14 -11.88 23.77
C CYS A 259 -5.12 -12.75 24.54
N PHE A 260 -4.76 -12.36 25.78
CA PHE A 260 -3.71 -13.03 26.57
C PHE A 260 -4.25 -13.93 27.71
N VAL A 261 -5.47 -13.71 28.19
CA VAL A 261 -6.11 -14.56 29.23
C VAL A 261 -7.15 -15.55 28.69
N GLY A 262 -7.38 -15.61 27.37
CA GLY A 262 -8.36 -16.54 26.79
C GLY A 262 -9.82 -16.25 27.18
N LEU A 263 -10.09 -15.07 27.73
CA LEU A 263 -11.46 -14.56 27.83
C LEU A 263 -11.79 -13.93 26.48
N TRP A 264 -12.49 -14.67 25.64
CA TRP A 264 -13.06 -14.11 24.43
C TRP A 264 -14.21 -13.15 24.76
N GLY A 265 -14.57 -12.27 23.83
CA GLY A 265 -15.80 -11.49 23.95
C GLY A 265 -17.03 -12.39 24.14
N PRO A 266 -18.10 -11.94 24.81
CA PRO A 266 -19.33 -12.72 24.97
C PRO A 266 -19.87 -13.19 23.61
N GLY A 267 -20.29 -14.45 23.52
CA GLY A 267 -20.70 -15.13 22.29
C GLY A 267 -19.63 -16.08 21.74
N MET A 268 -18.33 -15.77 21.93
CA MET A 268 -17.24 -16.63 21.48
C MET A 268 -17.08 -17.91 22.32
N GLU A 269 -17.58 -17.94 23.54
CA GLU A 269 -17.58 -19.14 24.38
C GLU A 269 -18.33 -20.33 23.76
N LYS A 270 -19.18 -20.08 22.76
CA LYS A 270 -19.92 -21.10 22.01
C LYS A 270 -19.07 -21.80 20.94
N PHE A 271 -17.87 -21.31 20.67
CA PHE A 271 -17.02 -21.80 19.59
C PHE A 271 -15.70 -22.35 20.13
N ASP A 272 -15.14 -23.32 19.41
CA ASP A 272 -13.71 -23.62 19.49
C ASP A 272 -12.97 -22.75 18.46
N THR A 273 -11.71 -22.43 18.70
CA THR A 273 -10.93 -21.53 17.82
C THR A 273 -9.60 -22.13 17.38
N ASP A 274 -9.23 -21.83 16.14
CA ASP A 274 -7.93 -22.13 15.53
C ASP A 274 -7.33 -20.82 15.02
N LEU A 275 -6.14 -20.48 15.52
CA LEU A 275 -5.42 -19.26 15.17
C LEU A 275 -4.26 -19.50 14.21
N ASP A 276 -3.88 -20.75 13.95
CA ASP A 276 -2.60 -21.08 13.30
C ASP A 276 -2.78 -21.49 11.83
N THR A 277 -3.96 -22.01 11.47
CA THR A 277 -4.18 -22.67 10.19
C THR A 277 -4.51 -21.69 9.07
N LEU A 278 -5.36 -20.70 9.33
CA LEU A 278 -5.92 -19.86 8.27
C LEU A 278 -4.87 -18.95 7.63
N HIS A 279 -4.10 -18.24 8.45
CA HIS A 279 -3.15 -17.23 7.97
C HIS A 279 -2.19 -17.76 6.91
N PRO A 280 -1.37 -18.81 7.15
CA PRO A 280 -0.42 -19.27 6.15
C PRO A 280 -1.08 -19.74 4.85
N ILE A 281 -2.27 -20.35 4.92
CA ILE A 281 -2.97 -20.86 3.74
C ILE A 281 -3.57 -19.70 2.92
N LEU A 282 -4.22 -18.75 3.58
CA LEU A 282 -4.82 -17.60 2.92
C LEU A 282 -3.74 -16.65 2.36
N THR A 283 -2.64 -16.48 3.07
CA THR A 283 -1.46 -15.75 2.57
C THR A 283 -0.93 -16.38 1.28
N GLU A 284 -0.75 -17.69 1.25
CA GLU A 284 -0.27 -18.38 0.04
C GLU A 284 -1.28 -18.25 -1.13
N CYS A 285 -2.59 -18.23 -0.83
CA CYS A 285 -3.60 -17.94 -1.85
C CYS A 285 -3.43 -16.55 -2.49
N ARG A 286 -2.95 -15.55 -1.75
CA ARG A 286 -2.72 -14.20 -2.30
C ARG A 286 -1.45 -14.09 -3.15
N VAL A 287 -0.48 -15.00 -3.00
CA VAL A 287 0.81 -14.92 -3.71
C VAL A 287 0.64 -15.07 -5.22
N ILE A 288 -0.19 -16.02 -5.66
CA ILE A 288 -0.44 -16.34 -7.08
C ILE A 288 -1.74 -15.67 -7.51
N LYS A 289 -1.69 -14.72 -8.43
CA LYS A 289 -2.84 -13.91 -8.84
C LYS A 289 -3.67 -14.67 -9.89
N SER A 290 -4.99 -14.57 -9.80
CA SER A 290 -5.89 -14.98 -10.88
C SER A 290 -5.89 -13.96 -12.02
N GLU A 291 -6.37 -14.33 -13.20
CA GLU A 291 -6.51 -13.43 -14.34
C GLU A 291 -7.35 -12.18 -14.03
N LEU A 292 -8.39 -12.34 -13.18
CA LEU A 292 -9.23 -11.22 -12.76
C LEU A 292 -8.48 -10.24 -11.85
N GLU A 293 -7.59 -10.75 -10.99
CA GLU A 293 -6.72 -9.91 -10.16
C GLU A 293 -5.66 -9.21 -10.99
N ILE A 294 -5.03 -9.93 -11.93
CA ILE A 294 -4.06 -9.38 -12.88
C ILE A 294 -4.69 -8.24 -13.69
N ALA A 295 -5.95 -8.37 -14.10
CA ALA A 295 -6.65 -7.30 -14.82
C ALA A 295 -6.81 -6.01 -13.99
N LEU A 296 -7.05 -6.11 -12.68
CA LEU A 296 -7.14 -4.94 -11.79
C LEU A 296 -5.76 -4.32 -11.54
N ILE A 297 -4.73 -5.14 -11.33
CA ILE A 297 -3.34 -4.68 -11.16
C ILE A 297 -2.83 -4.01 -12.45
N GLN A 298 -3.12 -4.60 -13.61
CA GLN A 298 -2.80 -4.01 -14.92
C GLN A 298 -3.48 -2.66 -15.09
N TYR A 299 -4.77 -2.54 -14.75
CA TYR A 299 -5.46 -1.26 -14.84
C TYR A 299 -4.87 -0.20 -13.90
N ALA A 300 -4.54 -0.58 -12.66
CA ALA A 300 -3.84 0.31 -11.72
C ALA A 300 -2.47 0.76 -12.29
N ASN A 301 -1.74 -0.15 -12.94
CA ASN A 301 -0.49 0.15 -13.65
C ASN A 301 -0.68 1.11 -14.81
N ASP A 302 -1.71 0.88 -15.64
CA ASP A 302 -1.97 1.68 -16.84
C ASP A 302 -2.24 3.14 -16.47
N ILE A 303 -3.11 3.37 -15.47
CA ILE A 303 -3.42 4.73 -15.03
C ILE A 303 -2.26 5.39 -14.29
N SER A 304 -1.52 4.65 -13.46
CA SER A 304 -0.31 5.17 -12.80
C SER A 304 0.77 5.52 -13.82
N SER A 305 0.94 4.72 -14.87
CA SER A 305 1.89 4.97 -15.96
C SER A 305 1.52 6.25 -16.73
N GLU A 306 0.24 6.41 -17.07
CA GLU A 306 -0.25 7.63 -17.73
C GLU A 306 -0.06 8.87 -16.83
N ALA A 307 -0.28 8.73 -15.52
CA ALA A 307 -0.05 9.79 -14.55
C ALA A 307 1.45 10.17 -14.43
N HIS A 308 2.36 9.19 -14.40
CA HIS A 308 3.81 9.45 -14.41
C HIS A 308 4.24 10.20 -15.68
N VAL A 309 3.71 9.84 -16.83
CA VAL A 309 3.94 10.55 -18.10
C VAL A 309 3.44 11.99 -18.03
N GLU A 310 2.26 12.23 -17.47
CA GLU A 310 1.72 13.58 -17.29
C GLU A 310 2.58 14.41 -16.32
N VAL A 311 3.10 13.79 -15.26
CA VAL A 311 4.05 14.43 -14.34
C VAL A 311 5.35 14.81 -15.06
N MET A 312 5.94 13.91 -15.83
CA MET A 312 7.15 14.19 -16.63
C MET A 312 6.95 15.38 -17.57
N ARG A 313 5.80 15.46 -18.26
CA ARG A 313 5.47 16.60 -19.14
C ARG A 313 5.31 17.93 -18.42
N LYS A 314 4.86 17.91 -17.16
CA LYS A 314 4.58 19.12 -16.38
C LYS A 314 5.72 19.57 -15.50
N ALA A 315 6.67 18.70 -15.19
CA ALA A 315 7.80 19.01 -14.35
C ALA A 315 8.60 20.19 -14.92
N LYS A 316 8.84 21.21 -14.08
CA LYS A 316 9.61 22.41 -14.44
C LYS A 316 10.45 22.86 -13.25
N VAL A 317 11.64 23.38 -13.55
CA VAL A 317 12.48 24.09 -12.59
C VAL A 317 11.65 25.17 -11.89
N GLY A 318 11.79 25.27 -10.57
CA GLY A 318 11.08 26.22 -9.71
C GLY A 318 9.76 25.68 -9.12
N MET A 319 9.23 24.56 -9.60
CA MET A 319 8.11 23.88 -8.94
C MET A 319 8.53 23.28 -7.60
N LYS A 320 7.54 22.89 -6.79
CA LYS A 320 7.71 22.08 -5.59
C LYS A 320 7.44 20.61 -5.89
N GLU A 321 8.12 19.72 -5.18
CA GLU A 321 7.90 18.27 -5.27
C GLU A 321 6.42 17.90 -5.05
N TYR A 322 5.74 18.48 -4.05
CA TYR A 322 4.31 18.22 -3.79
C TYR A 322 3.39 18.64 -4.94
N GLN A 323 3.84 19.52 -5.85
CA GLN A 323 3.05 19.86 -7.04
C GLN A 323 3.07 18.72 -8.04
N LEU A 324 4.16 17.95 -8.12
CA LEU A 324 4.23 16.74 -8.94
C LEU A 324 3.36 15.63 -8.34
N GLU A 325 3.44 15.43 -7.01
CA GLU A 325 2.53 14.55 -6.26
C GLU A 325 1.06 14.91 -6.55
N SER A 326 0.71 16.20 -6.45
CA SER A 326 -0.65 16.67 -6.71
C SER A 326 -1.10 16.42 -8.15
N ILE A 327 -0.20 16.49 -9.15
CA ILE A 327 -0.53 16.18 -10.55
C ILE A 327 -0.83 14.69 -10.70
N PHE A 328 0.02 13.83 -10.11
CA PHE A 328 -0.18 12.38 -10.13
C PHE A 328 -1.52 11.99 -9.49
N LEU A 329 -1.75 12.42 -8.24
CA LEU A 329 -2.96 12.11 -7.47
C LEU A 329 -4.23 12.62 -8.17
N HIS A 330 -4.15 13.81 -8.78
CA HIS A 330 -5.26 14.33 -9.57
C HIS A 330 -5.56 13.41 -10.77
N HIS A 331 -4.54 13.01 -11.52
CA HIS A 331 -4.71 12.21 -12.74
C HIS A 331 -5.33 10.85 -12.44
N VAL A 332 -4.76 10.10 -11.49
CA VAL A 332 -5.21 8.75 -11.15
C VAL A 332 -6.63 8.75 -10.58
N TYR A 333 -7.04 9.81 -9.88
CA TYR A 333 -8.40 9.89 -9.36
C TYR A 333 -9.39 10.40 -10.43
N MET A 334 -9.05 11.50 -11.12
CA MET A 334 -9.94 12.15 -12.09
C MET A 334 -10.30 11.23 -13.26
N TYR A 335 -9.32 10.49 -13.79
CA TYR A 335 -9.52 9.61 -14.95
C TYR A 335 -9.59 8.14 -14.55
N GLY A 336 -8.85 7.73 -13.52
CA GLY A 336 -8.77 6.33 -13.10
C GLY A 336 -9.83 5.88 -12.11
N GLY A 337 -10.47 6.80 -11.40
CA GLY A 337 -11.33 6.46 -10.26
C GLY A 337 -10.57 5.97 -9.02
N CYS A 338 -9.24 6.09 -9.00
CA CYS A 338 -8.38 5.69 -7.89
C CYS A 338 -8.45 6.73 -6.77
N ARG A 339 -9.39 6.53 -5.84
CA ARG A 339 -9.58 7.43 -4.69
C ARG A 339 -8.46 7.31 -3.65
N HIS A 340 -7.80 6.15 -3.61
CA HIS A 340 -6.64 5.88 -2.76
C HIS A 340 -5.38 5.76 -3.62
N CYS A 341 -4.25 6.07 -2.98
CA CYS A 341 -2.91 5.76 -3.47
C CYS A 341 -2.40 4.55 -2.69
N SER A 342 -1.62 3.67 -3.32
CA SER A 342 -1.13 2.43 -2.69
C SER A 342 -0.26 2.71 -1.46
N TYR A 343 0.45 3.86 -1.47
CA TYR A 343 1.31 4.36 -0.41
C TYR A 343 1.46 5.88 -0.54
N THR A 344 2.09 6.53 0.43
CA THR A 344 2.42 7.97 0.36
C THR A 344 3.39 8.21 -0.79
N CYS A 345 3.04 9.10 -1.72
CA CYS A 345 3.88 9.44 -2.86
C CYS A 345 5.27 9.95 -2.43
N ILE A 346 6.31 9.40 -3.05
CA ILE A 346 7.69 9.82 -2.88
C ILE A 346 8.06 10.68 -4.08
N CYS A 347 8.13 12.00 -3.89
CA CYS A 347 8.54 12.94 -4.94
C CYS A 347 9.88 13.56 -4.57
N ALA A 348 10.97 12.86 -4.86
CA ALA A 348 12.30 13.24 -4.40
C ALA A 348 13.13 13.88 -5.53
N THR A 349 13.75 15.04 -5.25
CA THR A 349 14.59 15.76 -6.22
C THR A 349 15.96 16.14 -5.67
N GLY A 350 16.98 16.13 -6.54
CA GLY A 350 18.38 16.34 -6.15
C GLY A 350 18.80 15.33 -5.10
N GLU A 351 19.48 15.78 -4.04
CA GLU A 351 19.95 14.94 -2.94
C GLU A 351 18.85 14.12 -2.23
N ASN A 352 17.58 14.59 -2.24
CA ASN A 352 16.46 13.86 -1.64
C ASN A 352 16.24 12.50 -2.30
N SER A 353 16.62 12.32 -3.58
CA SER A 353 16.48 11.05 -4.29
C SER A 353 17.37 9.93 -3.72
N ALA A 354 18.28 10.24 -2.79
CA ALA A 354 19.01 9.25 -1.99
C ALA A 354 18.23 8.77 -0.75
N VAL A 355 17.10 9.40 -0.40
CA VAL A 355 16.27 9.03 0.75
C VAL A 355 15.14 8.11 0.28
N LEU A 356 15.30 6.81 0.54
CA LEU A 356 14.48 5.76 -0.11
C LEU A 356 12.97 5.92 0.06
N HIS A 357 12.50 6.27 1.27
CA HIS A 357 11.10 6.54 1.58
C HIS A 357 10.90 8.02 1.98
N TYR A 358 11.32 8.94 1.11
CA TYR A 358 11.03 10.38 1.24
C TYR A 358 9.50 10.66 1.13
N GLY A 359 9.04 11.90 1.32
CA GLY A 359 7.62 12.26 1.17
C GLY A 359 6.72 12.04 2.38
N HIS A 360 7.20 11.35 3.42
CA HIS A 360 6.49 11.24 4.69
C HIS A 360 6.37 12.60 5.42
N ALA A 361 5.56 12.66 6.47
CA ALA A 361 5.19 13.92 7.14
C ALA A 361 6.35 14.80 7.65
N ALA A 362 7.54 14.25 7.91
CA ALA A 362 8.71 15.02 8.37
C ALA A 362 9.67 15.38 7.22
N ALA A 363 9.40 14.91 6.01
CA ALA A 363 10.12 15.22 4.78
C ALA A 363 9.10 15.32 3.61
N PRO A 364 8.17 16.29 3.67
CA PRO A 364 6.84 16.17 3.07
C PRO A 364 6.76 16.67 1.62
N ASN A 365 7.70 16.26 0.77
CA ASN A 365 7.76 16.68 -0.64
C ASN A 365 7.77 18.22 -0.82
N ASP A 366 8.56 18.94 -0.04
CA ASP A 366 8.54 20.41 -0.01
C ASP A 366 9.78 21.09 -0.61
N ARG A 367 10.71 20.34 -1.19
CA ARG A 367 11.88 20.94 -1.87
C ARG A 367 11.46 21.58 -3.19
N THR A 368 12.14 22.66 -3.53
CA THR A 368 12.01 23.30 -4.85
C THR A 368 12.89 22.57 -5.84
N LEU A 369 12.31 22.16 -6.98
CA LEU A 369 12.99 21.62 -8.14
C LEU A 369 14.02 22.62 -8.67
N LYS A 370 15.30 22.24 -8.74
CA LYS A 370 16.37 23.08 -9.27
C LYS A 370 16.84 22.58 -10.64
N ASP A 371 17.41 23.49 -11.42
CA ASP A 371 18.07 23.12 -12.65
C ASP A 371 19.26 22.17 -12.36
N GLY A 372 19.41 21.14 -13.20
CA GLY A 372 20.41 20.09 -13.03
C GLY A 372 20.09 19.00 -11.99
N ASP A 373 19.00 19.10 -11.22
CA ASP A 373 18.59 18.02 -10.32
C ASP A 373 18.14 16.77 -11.10
N MET A 374 18.45 15.59 -10.56
CA MET A 374 17.68 14.38 -10.86
C MET A 374 16.39 14.37 -10.06
N SER A 375 15.33 13.85 -10.66
CA SER A 375 14.09 13.49 -9.98
C SER A 375 14.02 11.98 -9.86
N LEU A 376 13.49 11.50 -8.73
CA LEU A 376 13.10 10.12 -8.47
C LEU A 376 11.68 10.18 -7.89
N LEU A 377 10.72 9.77 -8.70
CA LEU A 377 9.30 9.84 -8.37
C LEU A 377 8.76 8.42 -8.28
N ASP A 378 8.42 8.02 -7.07
CA ASP A 378 7.91 6.71 -6.73
C ASP A 378 6.47 6.88 -6.22
N MET A 379 5.52 6.53 -7.09
CA MET A 379 4.09 6.75 -6.90
C MET A 379 3.25 5.69 -7.62
N GLY A 380 2.22 5.18 -6.96
CA GLY A 380 1.36 4.13 -7.51
C GLY A 380 -0.08 4.23 -7.00
N ALA A 381 -1.04 4.11 -7.91
CA ALA A 381 -2.47 4.16 -7.62
C ALA A 381 -2.99 2.82 -7.04
N GLU A 382 -4.02 2.91 -6.21
CA GLU A 382 -4.81 1.76 -5.77
C GLU A 382 -6.18 1.78 -6.48
N TYR A 383 -6.51 0.74 -7.23
CA TYR A 383 -7.83 0.57 -7.84
C TYR A 383 -8.56 -0.64 -7.24
N HIS A 384 -9.65 -0.37 -6.53
CA HIS A 384 -10.44 -1.42 -5.88
C HIS A 384 -9.56 -2.36 -5.02
N PHE A 385 -8.74 -1.77 -4.17
CA PHE A 385 -7.76 -2.43 -3.29
C PHE A 385 -6.51 -2.98 -3.97
N TYR A 386 -6.47 -3.13 -5.29
CA TYR A 386 -5.28 -3.63 -5.99
C TYR A 386 -4.31 -2.48 -6.28
N ALA A 387 -3.07 -2.69 -5.85
CA ALA A 387 -2.00 -1.72 -5.92
C ALA A 387 -1.28 -1.74 -7.28
N SER A 388 -0.70 -0.60 -7.61
CA SER A 388 0.47 -0.46 -8.49
C SER A 388 1.60 0.21 -7.72
N ASP A 389 2.84 0.01 -8.17
CA ASP A 389 4.06 0.58 -7.60
C ASP A 389 5.07 0.90 -8.72
N ILE A 390 5.29 2.19 -8.99
CA ILE A 390 6.07 2.62 -10.15
C ILE A 390 6.99 3.75 -9.75
N THR A 391 8.28 3.56 -10.02
CA THR A 391 9.30 4.60 -9.91
C THR A 391 9.81 5.05 -11.28
N CYS A 392 9.75 6.35 -11.53
CA CYS A 392 10.36 7.03 -12.68
C CYS A 392 11.45 8.00 -12.22
N SER A 393 12.65 7.87 -12.78
CA SER A 393 13.74 8.82 -12.58
C SER A 393 14.03 9.62 -13.85
N PHE A 394 14.20 10.93 -13.76
CA PHE A 394 14.42 11.82 -14.91
C PHE A 394 15.04 13.16 -14.52
N PRO A 395 15.77 13.85 -15.41
CA PRO A 395 16.35 15.17 -15.13
C PRO A 395 15.26 16.23 -15.06
N VAL A 396 15.25 17.05 -14.01
CA VAL A 396 14.21 18.08 -13.78
C VAL A 396 14.05 19.04 -14.96
N ASN A 397 15.14 19.35 -15.66
CA ASN A 397 15.16 20.28 -16.79
C ASN A 397 14.91 19.60 -18.16
N GLY A 398 14.66 18.28 -18.17
CA GLY A 398 14.37 17.51 -19.37
C GLY A 398 15.58 17.14 -20.22
N LYS A 399 16.81 17.31 -19.73
CA LYS A 399 18.04 16.92 -20.44
C LYS A 399 19.04 16.26 -19.51
N PHE A 400 19.48 15.04 -19.84
CA PHE A 400 20.43 14.33 -19.01
C PHE A 400 21.83 14.93 -19.16
N THR A 401 22.53 15.12 -18.05
CA THR A 401 23.98 15.37 -18.04
C THR A 401 24.76 14.07 -18.22
N VAL A 402 26.07 14.16 -18.46
CA VAL A 402 26.94 12.98 -18.60
C VAL A 402 26.88 12.05 -17.39
N ASP A 403 26.84 12.61 -16.17
CA ASP A 403 26.76 11.79 -14.95
C ASP A 403 25.39 11.16 -14.77
N GLN A 404 24.34 11.94 -15.06
CA GLN A 404 22.98 11.43 -14.99
C GLN A 404 22.81 10.28 -15.99
N LEU A 405 23.34 10.40 -17.21
CA LEU A 405 23.36 9.31 -18.20
C LEU A 405 24.10 8.08 -17.68
N LEU A 406 25.28 8.25 -17.07
CA LEU A 406 26.07 7.14 -16.54
C LEU A 406 25.28 6.35 -15.49
N ILE A 407 24.74 7.04 -14.49
CA ILE A 407 24.03 6.39 -13.37
C ILE A 407 22.68 5.85 -13.82
N TYR A 408 21.94 6.60 -14.64
CA TYR A 408 20.65 6.18 -15.15
C TYR A 408 20.76 4.91 -15.98
N ASN A 409 21.69 4.88 -16.94
CA ASN A 409 21.87 3.71 -17.80
C ASN A 409 22.42 2.49 -17.04
N ALA A 410 23.17 2.68 -15.95
CA ALA A 410 23.58 1.57 -15.08
C ALA A 410 22.35 0.89 -14.44
N VAL A 411 21.40 1.67 -13.95
CA VAL A 411 20.16 1.17 -13.34
C VAL A 411 19.22 0.57 -14.40
N LEU A 412 19.07 1.23 -15.56
CA LEU A 412 18.27 0.71 -16.67
C LEU A 412 18.79 -0.64 -17.16
N LYS A 413 20.12 -0.78 -17.29
CA LYS A 413 20.75 -2.05 -17.67
C LYS A 413 20.48 -3.14 -16.63
N ALA A 414 20.58 -2.82 -15.34
CA ALA A 414 20.27 -3.78 -14.27
C ALA A 414 18.80 -4.23 -14.30
N HIS A 415 17.88 -3.28 -14.47
CA HIS A 415 16.45 -3.55 -14.62
C HIS A 415 16.18 -4.49 -15.80
N ASN A 416 16.71 -4.16 -16.99
CA ASN A 416 16.49 -4.95 -18.21
C ASN A 416 17.11 -6.35 -18.12
N ASN A 417 18.31 -6.47 -17.53
CA ASN A 417 18.94 -7.76 -17.29
C ASN A 417 18.08 -8.64 -16.37
N VAL A 418 17.54 -8.09 -15.28
CA VAL A 418 16.63 -8.83 -14.39
C VAL A 418 15.40 -9.30 -15.16
N LEU A 419 14.72 -8.41 -15.89
CA LEU A 419 13.52 -8.78 -16.67
C LEU A 419 13.80 -9.91 -17.68
N SER A 420 14.97 -9.89 -18.33
CA SER A 420 15.35 -10.93 -19.31
C SER A 420 15.57 -12.31 -18.68
N GLU A 421 15.93 -12.36 -17.39
CA GLU A 421 16.18 -13.61 -16.69
C GLU A 421 14.97 -14.12 -15.90
N MET A 422 14.00 -13.25 -15.59
CA MET A 422 12.81 -13.63 -14.83
C MET A 422 11.99 -14.69 -15.55
N ARG A 423 11.86 -15.84 -14.89
CA ARG A 423 11.00 -16.98 -15.29
C ARG A 423 10.76 -17.88 -14.07
N PRO A 424 9.76 -18.78 -14.10
CA PRO A 424 9.55 -19.75 -13.05
C PRO A 424 10.82 -20.57 -12.76
N GLY A 425 11.10 -20.82 -11.49
CA GLY A 425 12.29 -21.58 -11.07
C GLY A 425 13.53 -20.74 -10.75
N VAL A 426 13.53 -19.44 -11.06
CA VAL A 426 14.65 -18.54 -10.75
C VAL A 426 14.58 -18.04 -9.30
N SER A 427 15.70 -17.99 -8.61
CA SER A 427 15.82 -17.47 -7.24
C SER A 427 15.78 -15.93 -7.21
N TRP A 428 14.97 -15.34 -6.34
CA TRP A 428 14.94 -13.88 -6.19
C TRP A 428 16.24 -13.30 -5.61
N ILE A 429 16.95 -14.07 -4.79
CA ILE A 429 18.29 -13.69 -4.29
C ILE A 429 19.28 -13.54 -5.45
N ASP A 430 19.22 -14.46 -6.42
CA ASP A 430 20.13 -14.43 -7.57
C ASP A 430 19.83 -13.24 -8.49
N MET A 431 18.55 -12.86 -8.64
CA MET A 431 18.16 -11.64 -9.34
C MET A 431 18.71 -10.39 -8.66
N HIS A 432 18.65 -10.30 -7.32
CA HIS A 432 19.25 -9.17 -6.61
C HIS A 432 20.76 -9.09 -6.84
N LYS A 433 21.47 -10.22 -6.78
CA LYS A 433 22.91 -10.28 -7.06
C LYS A 433 23.24 -9.92 -8.52
N LEU A 434 22.38 -10.28 -9.47
CA LEU A 434 22.49 -9.89 -10.88
C LEU A 434 22.40 -8.37 -11.05
N ALA A 435 21.43 -7.74 -10.38
CA ALA A 435 21.29 -6.28 -10.40
C ALA A 435 22.51 -5.58 -9.78
N GLU A 436 22.95 -6.01 -8.60
CA GLU A 436 24.15 -5.47 -7.95
C GLU A 436 25.39 -5.57 -8.84
N ARG A 437 25.65 -6.75 -9.41
CA ARG A 437 26.78 -6.96 -10.32
C ARG A 437 26.71 -6.04 -11.52
N THR A 438 25.53 -5.93 -12.14
CA THR A 438 25.33 -5.09 -13.33
C THR A 438 25.60 -3.61 -13.02
N ILE A 439 25.19 -3.13 -11.86
CA ILE A 439 25.45 -1.76 -11.40
C ILE A 439 26.96 -1.56 -11.17
N LEU A 440 27.62 -2.46 -10.45
CA LEU A 440 29.06 -2.36 -10.20
C LEU A 440 29.88 -2.38 -11.50
N GLU A 441 29.56 -3.27 -12.43
CA GLU A 441 30.21 -3.31 -13.75
C GLU A 441 30.06 -2.00 -14.51
N SER A 442 28.88 -1.38 -14.44
CA SER A 442 28.59 -0.11 -15.11
C SER A 442 29.34 1.06 -14.45
N LEU A 443 29.38 1.10 -13.11
CA LEU A 443 30.16 2.11 -12.37
C LEU A 443 31.67 1.96 -12.61
N LYS A 444 32.16 0.71 -12.75
CA LYS A 444 33.56 0.42 -13.10
C LYS A 444 33.87 0.89 -14.51
N ALA A 445 32.99 0.62 -15.47
CA ALA A 445 33.13 1.10 -16.84
C ALA A 445 33.12 2.65 -16.93
N GLY A 446 32.35 3.30 -16.06
CA GLY A 446 32.34 4.76 -15.89
C GLY A 446 33.52 5.32 -15.08
N GLY A 447 34.41 4.48 -14.55
CA GLY A 447 35.58 4.91 -13.78
C GLY A 447 35.30 5.39 -12.35
N VAL A 448 34.07 5.24 -11.85
CA VAL A 448 33.65 5.63 -10.49
C VAL A 448 34.24 4.69 -9.44
N ILE A 449 34.30 3.40 -9.77
CA ILE A 449 34.90 2.36 -8.95
C ILE A 449 36.02 1.62 -9.70
N LEU A 450 36.94 1.01 -8.96
CA LEU A 450 38.18 0.39 -9.42
C LEU A 450 38.33 -1.01 -8.81
N GLY A 451 39.12 -1.88 -9.43
CA GLY A 451 39.40 -3.23 -8.91
C GLY A 451 38.52 -4.32 -9.53
N ASP A 452 38.50 -5.49 -8.90
CA ASP A 452 37.80 -6.67 -9.41
C ASP A 452 36.34 -6.74 -8.94
N ILE A 453 35.42 -7.16 -9.83
CA ILE A 453 33.98 -7.19 -9.52
C ILE A 453 33.63 -8.41 -8.64
N ASP A 454 34.30 -9.55 -8.82
CA ASP A 454 34.03 -10.74 -8.01
C ASP A 454 34.46 -10.52 -6.56
N ASP A 455 35.60 -9.86 -6.34
CA ASP A 455 36.03 -9.41 -5.00
C ASP A 455 34.97 -8.50 -4.35
N MET A 456 34.47 -7.50 -5.09
CA MET A 456 33.40 -6.60 -4.61
C MET A 456 32.11 -7.36 -4.28
N MET A 457 31.71 -8.32 -5.11
CA MET A 457 30.52 -9.14 -4.88
C MET A 457 30.67 -10.03 -3.65
N ALA A 458 31.86 -10.61 -3.44
CA ALA A 458 32.17 -11.40 -2.24
C ALA A 458 32.15 -10.55 -0.96
N GLU A 459 32.59 -9.29 -1.03
CA GLU A 459 32.51 -8.34 0.08
C GLU A 459 31.12 -7.67 0.24
N ARG A 460 30.15 -8.02 -0.62
CA ARG A 460 28.79 -7.41 -0.66
C ARG A 460 28.83 -5.89 -0.85
N PHE A 461 29.84 -5.39 -1.57
CA PHE A 461 30.08 -3.97 -1.80
C PHE A 461 28.96 -3.30 -2.62
N GLY A 462 28.24 -4.06 -3.45
CA GLY A 462 27.07 -3.58 -4.20
C GLY A 462 25.99 -2.95 -3.31
N ALA A 463 25.85 -3.43 -2.07
CA ALA A 463 24.89 -2.91 -1.09
C ALA A 463 25.15 -1.45 -0.66
N VAL A 464 26.33 -0.91 -0.95
CA VAL A 464 26.64 0.52 -0.76
C VAL A 464 25.79 1.38 -1.70
N PHE A 465 25.57 0.92 -2.93
CA PHE A 465 24.83 1.63 -3.97
C PHE A 465 23.39 1.15 -4.13
N LEU A 466 23.10 -0.11 -3.78
CA LEU A 466 21.75 -0.70 -3.77
C LEU A 466 21.45 -1.28 -2.36
N PRO A 467 21.10 -0.43 -1.37
CA PRO A 467 20.94 -0.88 0.01
C PRO A 467 19.58 -1.55 0.33
N HIS A 468 18.59 -1.40 -0.54
CA HIS A 468 17.27 -2.03 -0.40
C HIS A 468 17.18 -3.33 -1.20
N GLY A 469 16.12 -4.10 -0.97
CA GLY A 469 15.83 -5.29 -1.76
C GLY A 469 15.55 -4.94 -3.23
N LEU A 470 15.79 -5.87 -4.15
CA LEU A 470 15.54 -5.66 -5.59
C LEU A 470 14.05 -5.45 -5.93
N GLY A 471 13.16 -5.91 -5.06
CA GLY A 471 11.72 -5.80 -5.22
C GLY A 471 10.97 -6.77 -4.33
N HIS A 472 9.66 -6.77 -4.48
CA HIS A 472 8.73 -7.42 -3.55
C HIS A 472 7.44 -7.83 -4.22
N LEU A 473 6.75 -8.81 -3.62
CA LEU A 473 5.42 -9.20 -4.09
C LEU A 473 4.47 -8.00 -4.04
N LEU A 474 3.61 -7.90 -5.04
CA LEU A 474 2.62 -6.83 -5.20
C LEU A 474 1.23 -7.44 -5.40
N GLY A 475 0.20 -6.86 -4.81
CA GLY A 475 -1.18 -7.34 -4.95
C GLY A 475 -2.19 -6.37 -4.38
N ILE A 476 -2.91 -6.79 -3.33
CA ILE A 476 -3.82 -5.89 -2.60
C ILE A 476 -3.02 -4.94 -1.69
N ASP A 477 -1.87 -5.39 -1.19
CA ASP A 477 -0.94 -4.53 -0.49
C ASP A 477 0.25 -4.24 -1.43
N THR A 478 0.82 -3.03 -1.35
CA THR A 478 2.03 -2.66 -2.10
C THR A 478 3.17 -3.65 -1.80
N HIS A 479 3.43 -3.86 -0.51
CA HIS A 479 4.25 -4.96 -0.01
C HIS A 479 3.32 -6.14 0.34
N ASP A 480 2.97 -6.94 -0.68
CA ASP A 480 2.01 -8.05 -0.57
C ASP A 480 2.60 -9.20 0.28
N PRO A 481 1.78 -9.91 1.08
CA PRO A 481 2.29 -10.90 2.02
C PRO A 481 2.75 -12.17 1.32
N GLY A 482 3.42 -13.06 2.08
CA GLY A 482 3.84 -14.38 1.60
C GLY A 482 5.29 -14.43 1.10
N GLY A 483 6.04 -13.34 1.24
CA GLY A 483 7.45 -13.27 0.90
C GLY A 483 8.35 -14.18 1.75
N TYR A 484 7.99 -14.40 3.02
CA TYR A 484 8.66 -15.34 3.94
C TYR A 484 7.62 -16.25 4.61
N MET A 485 7.55 -17.50 4.17
CA MET A 485 6.70 -18.51 4.79
C MET A 485 7.36 -19.11 6.02
N LYS A 486 6.58 -19.82 6.85
CA LYS A 486 7.10 -20.51 8.04
C LYS A 486 8.27 -21.42 7.66
N GLY A 487 9.42 -21.21 8.30
CA GLY A 487 10.65 -21.96 8.05
C GLY A 487 11.61 -21.33 7.03
N MET A 488 11.20 -20.25 6.35
CA MET A 488 12.11 -19.43 5.55
C MET A 488 12.78 -18.38 6.43
N GLU A 489 14.10 -18.22 6.29
CA GLU A 489 14.85 -17.18 6.98
C GLU A 489 15.27 -16.06 6.02
N ARG A 490 15.36 -14.86 6.57
CA ARG A 490 15.86 -13.68 5.87
C ARG A 490 17.39 -13.72 5.89
N GLU A 491 17.99 -13.43 4.75
CA GLU A 491 19.44 -13.30 4.63
C GLU A 491 19.97 -12.22 5.59
N LYS A 492 21.20 -12.39 6.05
CA LYS A 492 21.83 -11.45 7.01
C LYS A 492 22.83 -10.50 6.35
N GLU A 493 23.23 -10.82 5.12
CA GLU A 493 24.20 -10.03 4.35
C GLU A 493 23.65 -8.63 3.99
N PRO A 494 24.52 -7.61 3.84
CA PRO A 494 24.13 -6.32 3.27
C PRO A 494 23.43 -6.46 1.90
N GLY A 495 22.45 -5.59 1.66
CA GLY A 495 21.54 -5.68 0.50
C GLY A 495 20.48 -6.77 0.71
N LEU A 496 20.90 -8.04 0.78
CA LEU A 496 20.00 -9.20 0.84
C LEU A 496 19.05 -9.19 2.04
N LYS A 497 19.50 -8.70 3.20
CA LYS A 497 18.64 -8.58 4.39
C LYS A 497 17.41 -7.69 4.17
N ALA A 498 17.46 -6.79 3.20
CA ALA A 498 16.35 -5.89 2.87
C ALA A 498 15.37 -6.49 1.84
N LEU A 499 15.65 -7.65 1.24
CA LEU A 499 14.72 -8.33 0.33
C LEU A 499 13.41 -8.64 1.04
N ARG A 500 12.26 -8.39 0.41
CA ARG A 500 10.96 -8.75 1.02
C ARG A 500 10.54 -10.19 0.73
N THR A 501 11.29 -10.89 -0.11
CA THR A 501 11.13 -12.31 -0.36
C THR A 501 12.45 -12.97 -0.72
N VAL A 502 12.60 -14.25 -0.38
CA VAL A 502 13.69 -15.12 -0.85
C VAL A 502 13.17 -16.26 -1.70
N ARG A 503 11.92 -16.15 -2.18
CA ARG A 503 11.26 -17.22 -2.90
C ARG A 503 11.88 -17.42 -4.27
N THR A 504 11.77 -18.65 -4.74
CA THR A 504 11.87 -18.97 -6.15
C THR A 504 10.62 -18.45 -6.86
N LEU A 505 10.80 -17.78 -8.00
CA LEU A 505 9.72 -17.26 -8.82
C LEU A 505 8.82 -18.38 -9.31
N GLN A 506 7.51 -18.13 -9.28
CA GLN A 506 6.48 -19.04 -9.77
C GLN A 506 5.55 -18.27 -10.70
N GLU A 507 4.98 -18.96 -11.70
CA GLU A 507 3.98 -18.39 -12.59
C GLU A 507 2.79 -17.82 -11.80
N GLY A 508 2.31 -16.64 -12.20
CA GLY A 508 1.23 -15.93 -11.55
C GLY A 508 1.65 -15.07 -10.36
N MET A 509 2.92 -15.09 -9.93
CA MET A 509 3.43 -14.06 -9.02
C MET A 509 3.47 -12.70 -9.73
N VAL A 510 3.04 -11.66 -9.02
CA VAL A 510 3.30 -10.26 -9.40
C VAL A 510 4.32 -9.70 -8.41
N ILE A 511 5.39 -9.12 -8.94
CA ILE A 511 6.56 -8.66 -8.18
C ILE A 511 7.11 -7.38 -8.79
N THR A 512 7.57 -6.44 -7.96
CA THR A 512 8.29 -5.24 -8.41
C THR A 512 9.71 -5.60 -8.83
N VAL A 513 10.24 -4.91 -9.84
CA VAL A 513 11.66 -4.95 -10.23
C VAL A 513 12.17 -3.52 -10.16
N GLU A 514 12.86 -3.21 -9.07
CA GLU A 514 13.18 -1.83 -8.67
C GLU A 514 14.68 -1.62 -8.35
N PRO A 515 15.63 -2.01 -9.22
CA PRO A 515 17.02 -1.70 -8.95
C PRO A 515 17.23 -0.18 -8.83
N GLY A 516 18.20 0.20 -8.01
CA GLY A 516 18.57 1.58 -7.80
C GLY A 516 20.06 1.75 -7.53
N CYS A 517 20.57 2.95 -7.80
CA CYS A 517 21.94 3.35 -7.55
C CYS A 517 21.94 4.71 -6.85
N TYR A 518 22.36 4.73 -5.59
CA TYR A 518 22.32 5.92 -4.73
C TYR A 518 23.69 6.27 -4.19
N PHE A 519 23.88 7.56 -3.91
CA PHE A 519 25.08 8.09 -3.27
C PHE A 519 24.72 8.59 -1.87
N ILE A 520 24.60 7.65 -0.93
CA ILE A 520 24.13 7.90 0.45
C ILE A 520 25.33 8.04 1.38
N ASP A 521 25.55 9.22 1.95
CA ASP A 521 26.70 9.48 2.84
C ASP A 521 26.78 8.52 4.03
N ALA A 522 25.65 8.13 4.61
CA ALA A 522 25.61 7.18 5.73
C ALA A 522 26.15 5.78 5.37
N LEU A 523 26.20 5.44 4.07
CA LEU A 523 26.78 4.19 3.56
C LEU A 523 28.17 4.43 2.97
N LEU A 524 28.37 5.53 2.25
CA LEU A 524 29.63 5.86 1.58
C LEU A 524 30.74 6.22 2.56
N VAL A 525 30.47 7.00 3.60
CA VAL A 525 31.51 7.46 4.53
C VAL A 525 32.21 6.30 5.23
N PRO A 526 31.50 5.32 5.86
CA PRO A 526 32.17 4.20 6.51
C PRO A 526 33.04 3.34 5.57
N VAL A 527 32.62 3.17 4.30
CA VAL A 527 33.39 2.37 3.33
C VAL A 527 34.57 3.13 2.73
N LEU A 528 34.49 4.46 2.66
CA LEU A 528 35.62 5.32 2.25
C LEU A 528 36.68 5.42 3.36
N GLU A 529 36.29 5.35 4.63
CA GLU A 529 37.21 5.37 5.77
C GLU A 529 37.89 4.02 6.05
N ASN A 530 37.33 2.92 5.54
CA ASN A 530 37.90 1.59 5.69
C ASN A 530 38.93 1.28 4.59
N PRO A 531 40.23 1.04 4.91
CA PRO A 531 41.27 0.76 3.92
C PRO A 531 41.01 -0.45 3.02
N ASN A 532 40.22 -1.43 3.48
CA ASN A 532 39.93 -2.63 2.71
C ASN A 532 38.94 -2.36 1.58
N THR A 533 38.02 -1.41 1.76
CA THR A 533 36.96 -1.07 0.79
C THR A 533 37.26 0.23 0.04
N SER A 534 38.00 1.16 0.63
CA SER A 534 38.32 2.45 0.02
C SER A 534 39.15 2.32 -1.26
N LYS A 535 39.94 1.24 -1.36
CA LYS A 535 40.71 0.85 -2.57
C LYS A 535 39.83 0.66 -3.82
N TYR A 536 38.54 0.40 -3.64
CA TYR A 536 37.59 0.22 -4.74
C TYR A 536 37.02 1.53 -5.29
N PHE A 537 37.30 2.68 -4.66
CA PHE A 537 36.78 3.97 -5.14
C PHE A 537 37.82 4.76 -5.93
N ASN A 538 37.39 5.38 -7.02
CA ASN A 538 38.07 6.53 -7.56
C ASN A 538 37.66 7.77 -6.75
N LEU A 539 38.53 8.24 -5.85
CA LEU A 539 38.20 9.29 -4.88
C LEU A 539 37.77 10.62 -5.53
N ASN A 540 38.29 10.95 -6.72
CA ASN A 540 37.90 12.16 -7.43
C ASN A 540 36.48 12.05 -7.99
N GLU A 541 36.17 10.92 -8.62
CA GLU A 541 34.85 10.68 -9.22
C GLU A 541 33.77 10.53 -8.15
N ILE A 542 34.03 9.78 -7.07
CA ILE A 542 33.04 9.64 -6.00
C ILE A 542 32.77 10.97 -5.28
N SER A 543 33.79 11.83 -5.12
CA SER A 543 33.62 13.16 -4.52
C SER A 543 32.76 14.06 -5.39
N ARG A 544 32.85 13.92 -6.72
CA ARG A 544 32.08 14.66 -7.71
C ARG A 544 30.59 14.24 -7.73
N LEU A 545 30.31 12.97 -7.42
CA LEU A 545 28.96 12.41 -7.33
C LEU A 545 28.32 12.56 -5.94
N LYS A 546 29.02 13.15 -4.96
CA LYS A 546 28.41 13.50 -3.67
C LYS A 546 27.26 14.48 -3.87
N GLY A 547 26.13 14.19 -3.24
CA GLY A 547 24.91 14.99 -3.39
C GLY A 547 24.18 14.80 -4.73
N PHE A 548 24.62 13.86 -5.58
CA PHE A 548 23.88 13.47 -6.79
C PHE A 548 22.44 13.01 -6.45
N GLY A 549 22.29 12.37 -5.30
CA GLY A 549 21.05 11.70 -4.91
C GLY A 549 21.09 10.24 -5.34
N GLY A 550 20.14 9.82 -6.18
CA GLY A 550 20.14 8.50 -6.78
C GLY A 550 19.11 8.32 -7.89
N VAL A 551 19.16 7.15 -8.52
CA VAL A 551 18.22 6.71 -9.55
C VAL A 551 17.60 5.40 -9.10
N ARG A 552 16.28 5.28 -9.26
CA ARG A 552 15.54 4.00 -9.20
C ARG A 552 14.65 3.89 -10.43
N ILE A 553 14.59 2.69 -10.99
CA ILE A 553 13.68 2.35 -12.10
C ILE A 553 12.90 1.15 -11.63
N GLU A 554 11.59 1.32 -11.46
CA GLU A 554 10.73 0.30 -10.92
C GLU A 554 9.56 0.01 -11.83
N SER A 555 9.36 -1.27 -12.11
CA SER A 555 8.23 -1.78 -12.85
C SER A 555 7.53 -2.91 -12.10
N ASP A 556 6.21 -2.99 -12.24
CA ASP A 556 5.40 -4.11 -11.79
C ASP A 556 5.42 -5.22 -12.84
N VAL A 557 5.72 -6.45 -12.42
CA VAL A 557 6.01 -7.55 -13.34
C VAL A 557 5.24 -8.80 -12.97
N LEU A 558 4.52 -9.35 -13.94
CA LEU A 558 3.87 -10.66 -13.84
C LEU A 558 4.83 -11.76 -14.31
N VAL A 559 5.11 -12.75 -13.47
CA VAL A 559 5.82 -13.96 -13.87
C VAL A 559 4.87 -14.86 -14.68
N THR A 560 5.29 -15.26 -15.88
CA THR A 560 4.52 -16.12 -16.81
C THR A 560 5.21 -17.48 -16.94
N SER A 561 4.56 -18.48 -17.55
CA SER A 561 5.18 -19.81 -17.76
C SER A 561 6.54 -19.82 -18.47
N GLN A 562 6.84 -18.82 -19.32
CA GLN A 562 8.06 -18.79 -20.14
C GLN A 562 8.98 -17.59 -19.86
N GLY A 563 8.64 -16.73 -18.91
CA GLY A 563 9.35 -15.49 -18.70
C GLY A 563 8.60 -14.55 -17.76
N CYS A 564 8.56 -13.27 -18.11
CA CYS A 564 7.75 -12.28 -17.43
C CYS A 564 7.04 -11.33 -18.40
N LYS A 565 5.99 -10.66 -17.92
CA LYS A 565 5.31 -9.56 -18.59
C LYS A 565 5.44 -8.32 -17.72
N ASN A 566 6.07 -7.28 -18.26
CA ASN A 566 6.08 -5.96 -17.63
C ASN A 566 4.68 -5.34 -17.77
N LEU A 567 4.06 -4.99 -16.64
CA LEU A 567 2.74 -4.36 -16.58
C LEU A 567 2.84 -2.84 -16.70
N THR A 568 3.99 -2.27 -16.32
CA THR A 568 4.27 -0.83 -16.34
C THR A 568 4.59 -0.33 -17.74
N ASN A 569 4.01 0.81 -18.12
CA ASN A 569 4.18 1.41 -19.44
C ASN A 569 4.61 2.89 -19.35
N CYS A 570 5.83 3.13 -18.86
CA CYS A 570 6.46 4.44 -18.79
C CYS A 570 7.67 4.51 -19.76
N PRO A 571 8.06 5.70 -20.24
CA PRO A 571 9.31 5.88 -20.97
C PRO A 571 10.51 5.47 -20.11
N ARG A 572 11.43 4.69 -20.68
CA ARG A 572 12.61 4.15 -19.97
C ARG A 572 13.91 4.47 -20.66
N GLU A 573 13.94 4.52 -21.98
CA GLU A 573 15.15 4.97 -22.65
C GLU A 573 15.34 6.48 -22.44
N THR A 574 16.59 6.92 -22.29
CA THR A 574 16.89 8.33 -21.99
C THR A 574 16.30 9.28 -23.05
N TRP A 575 16.33 8.90 -24.33
CA TRP A 575 15.74 9.67 -25.42
C TRP A 575 14.20 9.68 -25.39
N GLU A 576 13.55 8.61 -24.91
CA GLU A 576 12.10 8.58 -24.72
C GLU A 576 11.68 9.57 -23.64
N ILE A 577 12.40 9.58 -22.51
CA ILE A 577 12.16 10.49 -21.40
C ILE A 577 12.33 11.93 -21.85
N GLU A 578 13.44 12.26 -22.52
CA GLU A 578 13.66 13.63 -23.04
C GLU A 578 12.58 14.05 -24.04
N ALA A 579 12.12 13.13 -24.90
CA ALA A 579 11.05 13.41 -25.86
C ALA A 579 9.71 13.67 -25.16
N VAL A 580 9.33 12.83 -24.19
CA VAL A 580 8.10 12.98 -23.40
C VAL A 580 8.13 14.28 -22.61
N MET A 581 9.24 14.61 -21.94
CA MET A 581 9.40 15.87 -21.20
C MET A 581 9.36 17.09 -22.14
N ALA A 582 9.78 16.95 -23.40
CA ALA A 582 9.65 17.98 -24.43
C ALA A 582 8.22 18.08 -25.04
N GLY A 583 7.28 17.25 -24.57
CA GLY A 583 5.87 17.31 -24.96
C GLY A 583 5.43 16.24 -25.97
N ALA A 584 6.26 15.25 -26.28
CA ALA A 584 5.86 14.14 -27.14
C ALA A 584 4.74 13.30 -26.48
N ARG A 585 3.91 12.69 -27.32
CA ARG A 585 2.90 11.71 -26.88
C ARG A 585 3.58 10.42 -26.42
N TRP A 586 2.92 9.67 -25.55
CA TRP A 586 3.37 8.37 -25.08
C TRP A 586 2.19 7.39 -25.18
N PRO A 587 2.38 6.15 -25.68
CA PRO A 587 3.61 5.64 -26.31
C PRO A 587 4.03 6.47 -27.52
N LEU A 588 5.32 6.46 -27.87
CA LEU A 588 5.81 7.11 -29.09
C LEU A 588 5.33 6.30 -30.30
N ASP A 589 4.86 6.96 -31.35
CA ASP A 589 4.45 6.29 -32.59
C ASP A 589 5.65 5.52 -33.18
N ASP A 590 5.43 4.30 -33.68
CA ASP A 590 6.48 3.40 -34.19
C ASP A 590 7.45 4.07 -35.19
N SER A 591 7.00 5.09 -35.93
CA SER A 591 7.81 5.86 -36.88
C SER A 591 8.90 6.73 -36.25
N ALA A 592 8.81 7.06 -34.96
CA ALA A 592 9.81 7.87 -34.26
C ALA A 592 11.06 7.04 -33.87
N SER A 593 10.90 5.74 -33.64
CA SER A 593 12.00 4.83 -33.28
C SER A 593 13.06 4.68 -34.38
N ALA A 594 12.67 4.86 -35.65
CA ALA A 594 13.56 4.73 -36.81
C ALA A 594 14.37 6.01 -37.13
N ALA A 595 14.09 7.14 -36.45
CA ALA A 595 14.74 8.42 -36.74
C ALA A 595 15.97 8.70 -35.84
N SER A 596 16.23 7.84 -34.84
CA SER A 596 17.30 8.02 -33.85
C SER A 596 18.32 6.87 -33.78
N SER A 597 18.26 5.91 -34.71
CA SER A 597 19.25 4.83 -34.86
C SER A 597 20.46 5.24 -35.68
#